data_AF-A0A8J5QKQ1-F1
#
_entry.id   AF-A0A8J5QKQ1-F1
#
_cell.length_a   1.000
_cell.length_b   1.000
_cell.length_c   1.000
_cell.angle_alpha   90.00
_cell.angle_beta   90.00
_cell.angle_gamma   90.00
#
_symmetry.space_group_name_H-M   'P 1'
#
loop_
_entity.id
_entity.type
_entity.pdbx_description
1 polymer ?
#
loop_
_entity_poly.entity_id
_entity_poly.type
_entity_poly.pdbx_seq_one_letter_code
_entity_poly.pdbx_strand_id
1 'polypeptide(L)'
;MSSATESMAKRKLIATIADEDTVTGLLLAGVGQISNEIGKETNFLTVVPGKTTIDQIEEAFDTFTSKRDDIAILLINQHLADLIRYRVDSYTAAFPAILEIPSKDHPYDPEKDSILKKVRRLFGE
;
A
#
# COMPACT_ATOMS: atom_id res chain seq x y z
N MET A 1 7.52 23.87 12.13
CA MET A 1 8.17 23.19 10.98
C MET A 1 9.05 22.00 11.39
N SER A 2 9.35 21.76 12.67
CA SER A 2 10.19 20.61 13.11
C SER A 2 9.46 19.26 13.16
N SER A 3 8.18 19.22 13.50
CA SER A 3 7.43 17.95 13.67
C SER A 3 7.22 17.18 12.36
N ALA A 4 7.03 17.88 11.24
CA ALA A 4 6.88 17.27 9.93
C ALA A 4 8.19 16.57 9.49
N THR A 5 9.34 17.22 9.73
CA THR A 5 10.67 16.68 9.40
C THR A 5 11.03 15.46 10.26
N GLU A 6 10.70 15.48 11.55
CA GLU A 6 10.85 14.30 12.43
C GLU A 6 9.97 13.13 11.98
N SER A 7 8.71 13.41 11.62
CA SER A 7 7.80 12.38 11.11
C SER A 7 8.27 11.78 9.77
N MET A 8 8.91 12.58 8.91
CA MET A 8 9.54 12.08 7.68
C MET A 8 10.79 11.25 7.99
N ALA A 9 11.60 11.65 8.97
CA ALA A 9 12.81 10.91 9.34
C ALA A 9 12.52 9.51 9.90
N LYS A 10 11.32 9.28 10.46
CA LYS A 10 10.89 7.98 10.99
C LYS A 10 10.38 7.02 9.91
N ARG A 11 9.82 7.54 8.81
CA ARG A 11 9.25 6.77 7.72
C ARG A 11 10.33 6.31 6.74
N LYS A 12 10.74 5.06 6.86
CA LYS A 12 11.84 4.49 6.05
C LYS A 12 11.45 3.23 5.29
N LEU A 13 10.31 2.62 5.63
CA LEU A 13 9.92 1.32 5.12
C LEU A 13 8.95 1.43 3.95
N ILE A 14 9.04 0.45 3.06
CA ILE A 14 8.04 0.22 2.03
C ILE A 14 7.21 -0.96 2.52
N ALA A 15 5.89 -0.80 2.56
CA ALA A 15 4.96 -1.87 2.87
C ALA A 15 4.31 -2.40 1.59
N THR A 16 3.85 -3.66 1.61
CA THR A 16 3.32 -4.32 0.42
C THR A 16 2.02 -5.08 0.74
N ILE A 17 0.99 -4.93 -0.07
CA ILE A 17 -0.21 -5.78 -0.09
C ILE A 17 -0.36 -6.31 -1.51
N ALA A 18 0.03 -7.55 -1.74
CA ALA A 18 0.12 -8.07 -3.10
C ALA A 18 -0.04 -9.59 -3.17
N ASP A 19 -0.18 -10.11 -4.39
CA ASP A 19 -0.16 -11.55 -4.67
C ASP A 19 1.22 -12.17 -4.39
N GLU A 20 1.27 -13.50 -4.36
CA GLU A 20 2.46 -14.26 -4.00
C GLU A 20 3.66 -13.95 -4.90
N ASP A 21 3.45 -13.83 -6.21
CA ASP A 21 4.50 -13.51 -7.18
C ASP A 21 5.07 -12.10 -6.93
N THR A 22 4.21 -11.10 -6.72
CA THR A 22 4.63 -9.71 -6.46
C THR A 22 5.35 -9.59 -5.12
N VAL A 23 4.81 -10.18 -4.05
CA VAL A 23 5.46 -10.17 -2.72
C VAL A 23 6.84 -10.82 -2.81
N THR A 24 6.93 -11.99 -3.45
CA THR A 24 8.22 -12.68 -3.63
C THR A 24 9.25 -11.79 -4.32
N GLY A 25 8.86 -11.11 -5.41
CA GLY A 25 9.74 -10.18 -6.12
C GLY A 25 10.22 -9.01 -5.24
N LEU A 26 9.34 -8.43 -4.43
CA LEU A 26 9.67 -7.32 -3.54
C LEU A 26 10.53 -7.75 -2.34
N LEU A 27 10.32 -8.95 -1.82
CA LEU A 27 11.18 -9.53 -0.78
C LEU A 27 12.60 -9.77 -1.33
N LEU A 28 12.73 -10.26 -2.56
CA LEU A 28 14.03 -10.41 -3.24
C LEU A 28 14.74 -9.07 -3.45
N ALA A 29 13.98 -7.99 -3.66
CA ALA A 29 14.52 -6.64 -3.75
C ALA A 29 14.99 -6.07 -2.38
N GLY A 30 14.78 -6.80 -1.28
CA GLY A 30 15.21 -6.41 0.07
C GLY A 30 14.24 -5.47 0.80
N VAL A 31 12.98 -5.38 0.36
CA VAL A 31 11.96 -4.53 1.00
C VAL A 31 11.42 -5.14 2.29
N GLY A 32 11.42 -6.46 2.42
CA GLY A 32 10.84 -7.17 3.56
C GLY A 32 11.58 -6.89 4.87
N GLN A 33 10.82 -6.54 5.90
CA GLN A 33 11.31 -6.40 7.27
C GLN A 33 10.40 -7.18 8.23
N ILE A 34 11.04 -7.91 9.14
CA ILE A 34 10.38 -8.55 10.28
C ILE A 34 10.86 -7.84 11.55
N SER A 35 9.93 -7.45 12.41
CA SER A 35 10.23 -6.82 13.71
C SER A 35 9.63 -7.64 14.85
N ASN A 36 10.22 -7.52 16.04
CA ASN A 36 9.65 -8.06 17.28
C ASN A 36 8.78 -7.05 18.02
N GLU A 37 8.59 -5.86 17.45
CA GLU A 37 7.70 -4.83 17.99
C GLU A 37 6.24 -5.22 17.75
N ILE A 38 5.43 -5.18 18.82
CA ILE A 38 4.01 -5.52 18.78
C ILE A 38 3.28 -4.55 17.83
N GLY A 39 2.58 -5.10 16.83
CA GLY A 39 1.88 -4.34 15.79
C GLY A 39 2.74 -3.89 14.61
N LYS A 40 4.02 -4.29 14.55
CA LYS A 40 4.96 -4.01 13.44
C LYS A 40 5.67 -5.28 12.95
N GLU A 41 5.06 -6.44 13.17
CA GLU A 41 5.66 -7.75 12.96
C GLU A 41 6.16 -7.96 11.53
N THR A 42 5.35 -7.61 10.53
CA THR A 42 5.72 -7.64 9.11
C THR A 42 5.27 -6.37 8.40
N ASN A 43 5.97 -6.00 7.32
CA ASN A 43 5.58 -4.92 6.41
C ASN A 43 5.00 -5.43 5.09
N PHE A 44 4.53 -6.68 5.03
CA PHE A 44 3.90 -7.22 3.83
C PHE A 44 2.75 -8.16 4.18
N LEU A 45 1.72 -8.14 3.34
CA LEU A 45 0.62 -9.10 3.31
C LEU A 45 0.64 -9.80 1.96
N THR A 46 0.79 -11.13 1.99
CA THR A 46 0.60 -11.99 0.83
C THR A 46 -0.86 -12.34 0.71
N VAL A 47 -1.49 -11.94 -0.40
CA VAL A 47 -2.89 -12.23 -0.69
C VAL A 47 -2.96 -13.50 -1.53
N VAL A 48 -3.59 -14.53 -0.97
CA VAL A 48 -3.80 -15.82 -1.63
C VAL A 48 -5.29 -16.00 -1.92
N PRO A 49 -5.68 -16.17 -3.20
CA PRO A 49 -7.09 -16.37 -3.57
C PRO A 49 -7.76 -17.50 -2.78
N GLY A 50 -8.94 -17.23 -2.22
CA GLY A 50 -9.72 -18.20 -1.45
C GLY A 50 -9.22 -18.46 -0.01
N LYS A 51 -8.07 -17.90 0.38
CA LYS A 51 -7.56 -17.98 1.76
C LYS A 51 -7.60 -16.62 2.46
N THR A 52 -7.16 -15.57 1.76
CA THR A 52 -7.14 -14.21 2.30
C THR A 52 -8.50 -13.56 2.06
N THR A 53 -9.13 -13.07 3.13
CA THR A 53 -10.42 -12.38 3.04
C THR A 53 -10.25 -10.89 2.76
N ILE A 54 -11.32 -10.24 2.29
CA ILE A 54 -11.33 -8.78 2.07
C ILE A 54 -11.08 -8.05 3.40
N ASP A 55 -11.67 -8.52 4.50
CA ASP A 55 -11.46 -7.95 5.84
C ASP A 55 -9.98 -7.93 6.25
N GLN A 56 -9.21 -8.96 5.90
CA GLN A 56 -7.78 -9.01 6.17
C GLN A 56 -7.00 -7.98 5.34
N ILE A 57 -7.41 -7.74 4.10
CA ILE A 57 -6.82 -6.71 3.23
C ILE A 57 -7.10 -5.32 3.82
N GLU A 58 -8.32 -5.08 4.28
CA GLU A 58 -8.71 -3.83 4.95
C GLU A 58 -7.93 -3.59 6.24
N GLU A 59 -7.82 -4.61 7.08
CA GLU A 59 -7.06 -4.52 8.34
C GLU A 59 -5.58 -4.24 8.07
N ALA A 60 -4.99 -4.90 7.07
CA ALA A 60 -3.61 -4.64 6.68
C ALA A 60 -3.41 -3.24 6.11
N PHE A 61 -4.36 -2.77 5.29
CA PHE A 61 -4.36 -1.39 4.78
C PHE A 61 -4.36 -0.39 5.93
N ASP A 62 -5.31 -0.48 6.85
CA ASP A 62 -5.41 0.41 8.02
C ASP A 62 -4.16 0.33 8.92
N THR A 63 -3.59 -0.87 9.05
CA THR A 63 -2.37 -1.08 9.84
C THR A 63 -1.19 -0.35 9.21
N PHE A 64 -1.02 -0.47 7.89
CA PHE A 64 0.08 0.14 7.17
C PHE A 64 -0.08 1.65 6.97
N THR A 65 -1.32 2.16 6.91
CA THR A 65 -1.57 3.59 6.70
C THR A 65 -1.73 4.40 7.99
N SER A 66 -2.35 3.81 9.01
CA SER A 66 -2.86 4.57 10.17
C SER A 66 -2.22 4.14 11.49
N LYS A 67 -1.94 2.84 11.68
CA LYS A 67 -1.35 2.34 12.94
C LYS A 67 0.17 2.45 12.96
N ARG A 68 0.82 2.37 11.80
CA ARG A 68 2.28 2.41 11.65
C ARG A 68 2.78 3.77 11.22
N ASP A 69 3.84 4.23 11.88
CA ASP A 69 4.46 5.54 11.67
C ASP A 69 5.84 5.46 11.00
N ASP A 70 6.27 4.26 10.62
CA ASP A 70 7.57 3.94 10.02
C ASP A 70 7.48 3.60 8.51
N ILE A 71 6.27 3.55 7.95
CA ILE A 71 6.03 3.28 6.53
C ILE A 71 5.98 4.58 5.75
N ALA A 72 6.79 4.66 4.69
CA ALA A 72 6.83 5.78 3.75
C ALA A 72 5.96 5.54 2.52
N ILE A 73 5.97 4.31 1.99
CA ILE A 73 5.28 3.93 0.76
C ILE A 73 4.53 2.62 1.02
N LEU A 74 3.28 2.55 0.58
CA LEU A 74 2.49 1.32 0.51
C LEU A 74 2.30 0.93 -0.96
N LEU A 75 2.89 -0.19 -1.35
CA LEU A 75 2.65 -0.82 -2.65
C LEU A 75 1.43 -1.75 -2.52
N ILE A 76 0.46 -1.60 -3.41
CA ILE A 76 -0.71 -2.48 -3.45
C ILE A 76 -0.99 -2.90 -4.88
N ASN A 77 -1.31 -4.18 -5.14
CA ASN A 77 -1.75 -4.53 -6.48
C ASN A 77 -3.09 -3.83 -6.79
N GLN A 78 -3.23 -3.28 -7.99
CA GLN A 78 -4.43 -2.52 -8.39
C GLN A 78 -5.72 -3.34 -8.23
N HIS A 79 -5.71 -4.62 -8.60
CA HIS A 79 -6.89 -5.49 -8.46
C HIS A 79 -7.29 -5.72 -6.99
N LEU A 80 -6.35 -5.61 -6.04
CA LEU A 80 -6.63 -5.68 -4.60
C LEU A 80 -7.12 -4.33 -4.06
N ALA A 81 -6.55 -3.23 -4.56
CA ALA A 81 -7.03 -1.88 -4.25
C ALA A 81 -8.50 -1.68 -4.70
N ASP A 82 -8.90 -2.30 -5.81
CA ASP A 82 -10.30 -2.30 -6.27
C ASP A 82 -11.27 -2.93 -5.26
N LEU A 83 -10.86 -3.98 -4.54
CA LEU A 83 -11.70 -4.64 -3.52
C LEU A 83 -12.00 -3.72 -2.34
N ILE A 84 -11.07 -2.83 -2.02
CA ILE A 84 -11.15 -1.89 -0.89
C ILE A 84 -11.17 -0.42 -1.35
N ARG A 85 -11.68 -0.18 -2.56
CA ARG A 85 -11.59 1.13 -3.25
C ARG A 85 -12.08 2.29 -2.39
N TYR A 86 -13.14 2.07 -1.62
CA TYR A 86 -13.70 3.06 -0.71
C TYR A 86 -12.71 3.53 0.36
N ARG A 87 -11.82 2.65 0.87
CA ARG A 87 -10.77 3.02 1.84
C ARG A 87 -9.64 3.77 1.17
N VAL A 88 -9.20 3.29 0.01
CA VAL A 88 -8.12 3.93 -0.78
C VAL A 88 -8.51 5.35 -1.17
N ASP A 89 -9.73 5.56 -1.67
CA ASP A 89 -10.20 6.88 -2.08
C ASP A 89 -10.46 7.82 -0.90
N SER A 90 -10.86 7.28 0.26
CA SER A 90 -11.06 8.05 1.50
C SER A 90 -9.74 8.47 2.15
N TYR A 91 -8.63 7.82 1.79
CA TYR A 91 -7.33 8.11 2.35
C TYR A 91 -6.74 9.39 1.72
N THR A 92 -6.56 10.41 2.54
CA THR A 92 -6.12 11.75 2.11
C THR A 92 -4.83 12.22 2.79
N ALA A 93 -4.27 11.41 3.70
CA ALA A 93 -3.03 11.74 4.37
C ALA A 93 -1.86 11.67 3.39
N ALA A 94 -0.87 12.54 3.58
CA ALA A 94 0.30 12.60 2.70
C ALA A 94 1.23 11.38 2.85
N PHE A 95 1.18 10.69 4.00
CA PHE A 95 2.06 9.56 4.29
C PHE A 95 1.36 8.47 5.10
N PRO A 96 1.58 7.18 4.75
CA PRO A 96 2.37 6.71 3.60
C PRO A 96 1.75 7.07 2.24
N ALA A 97 2.60 7.16 1.21
CA ALA A 97 2.17 7.29 -0.18
C ALA A 97 1.68 5.93 -0.69
N ILE A 98 0.47 5.89 -1.24
CA ILE A 98 -0.12 4.66 -1.78
C ILE A 98 0.18 4.60 -3.28
N LEU A 99 0.75 3.49 -3.74
CA LEU A 99 1.03 3.24 -5.14
C LEU A 99 0.38 1.93 -5.60
N GLU A 100 -0.53 2.05 -6.56
CA GLU A 100 -1.19 0.92 -7.20
C GLU A 100 -0.27 0.36 -8.30
N ILE A 101 0.10 -0.92 -8.20
CA ILE A 101 0.98 -1.61 -9.16
C ILE A 101 0.23 -2.75 -9.88
N PRO A 102 0.60 -3.09 -11.12
CA PRO A 102 0.07 -4.29 -11.77
C PRO A 102 0.49 -5.55 -11.01
N SER A 103 -0.16 -6.66 -11.34
CA SER A 103 0.27 -7.99 -10.94
C SER A 103 0.57 -8.83 -12.18
N LYS A 104 1.13 -10.03 -12.00
CA LYS A 104 1.50 -10.91 -13.12
C LYS A 104 0.31 -11.24 -14.01
N ASP A 105 -0.85 -11.51 -13.41
CA ASP A 105 -2.07 -11.92 -14.12
C ASP A 105 -3.03 -10.76 -14.39
N HIS A 106 -2.84 -9.62 -13.70
CA HIS A 106 -3.73 -8.46 -13.77
C HIS A 106 -2.95 -7.23 -14.27
N PRO A 107 -3.06 -6.87 -15.57
CA PRO A 107 -2.40 -5.69 -16.12
C PRO A 107 -2.96 -4.41 -15.51
N TYR A 108 -2.16 -3.35 -15.55
CA TYR A 108 -2.55 -2.04 -15.03
C TYR A 108 -3.59 -1.37 -15.92
N ASP A 109 -4.68 -0.91 -15.31
CA ASP A 109 -5.74 -0.12 -15.91
C ASP A 109 -5.65 1.35 -15.44
N PRO A 110 -5.25 2.29 -16.32
CA PRO A 110 -5.14 3.71 -15.97
C PRO A 110 -6.47 4.34 -15.55
N GLU A 111 -7.61 3.81 -16.02
CA GLU A 111 -8.92 4.40 -15.73
C GLU A 111 -9.38 4.14 -14.30
N LYS A 112 -8.75 3.21 -13.59
CA LYS A 112 -9.10 2.87 -12.21
C LYS A 112 -8.26 3.60 -11.18
N ASP A 113 -7.10 4.11 -11.56
CA ASP A 113 -6.14 4.76 -10.67
C ASP A 113 -6.68 6.10 -10.12
N SER A 114 -6.70 6.22 -8.80
CA SER A 114 -7.18 7.40 -8.08
C SER A 114 -6.30 8.65 -8.29
N ILE A 115 -4.98 8.48 -8.45
CA ILE A 115 -4.03 9.55 -8.72
C ILE A 115 -4.21 10.03 -10.15
N LEU A 116 -4.30 9.12 -11.12
CA LEU A 116 -4.45 9.52 -12.52
C LEU A 116 -5.77 10.26 -12.76
N LYS A 117 -6.86 9.85 -12.10
CA LYS A 117 -8.13 10.60 -12.10
C LYS A 117 -7.98 12.02 -11.55
N LYS A 118 -7.24 12.20 -10.46
CA LYS A 118 -6.96 13.54 -9.89
C LYS A 118 -6.14 14.38 -10.85
N VAL A 119 -5.15 13.78 -11.52
CA VAL A 119 -4.31 14.43 -12.54
C VAL A 119 -5.15 14.86 -13.75
N ARG A 120 -5.99 13.97 -14.31
CA ARG A 120 -6.88 14.32 -15.44
C ARG A 120 -7.83 15.47 -15.11
N ARG A 121 -8.45 15.44 -13.92
CA ARG A 121 -9.27 16.56 -13.41
C ARG A 121 -8.50 17.88 -13.32
N LEU A 122 -7.22 17.85 -12.93
CA LEU A 122 -6.37 19.05 -12.86
C LEU A 122 -6.00 19.59 -14.25
N PHE A 123 -5.87 18.70 -15.24
CA PHE A 123 -5.56 19.06 -16.62
C PHE A 123 -6.81 19.33 -17.50
N GLY A 124 -8.02 19.23 -16.94
CA GLY A 124 -9.25 19.62 -17.61
C GLY A 124 -9.81 18.60 -18.61
N GLU A 125 -9.42 17.33 -18.46
CA GLU A 125 -10.09 16.18 -19.10
C GLU A 125 -11.06 15.49 -18.14
#